data_AF-A0A530M271-F1
#
_entry.id   AF-A0A530M271-F1
#
_cell.length_a   1.000
_cell.length_b   1.000
_cell.length_c   1.000
_cell.angle_alpha   90.00
_cell.angle_beta   90.00
_cell.angle_gamma   90.00
#
_symmetry.space_group_name_H-M   'P 1'
#
loop_
_entity.id
_entity.type
_entity.pdbx_description
1 polymer ?
#
loop_
_entity_poly.entity_id
_entity_poly.type
_entity_poly.pdbx_seq_one_letter_code
_entity_poly.pdbx_strand_id
1 'polypeptide(L)'
;MFTNSKRFSRRRFLGVSAGAFAAGPLGPFVRAARAQVTTFKAGVITSLSGENILGGNLTKRGYDLWAEAINAKGGVEVAGERFKVDMFYGDDQSNPATGAAAAERLIVQNEVDVLFGPYTSGSTIAVQPICQKYQVPMISGSAESP
;
A
#
# COMPACT_ATOMS: atom_id res chain seq x y z
N MET A 1 18.50 14.26 20.67
CA MET A 1 18.42 13.01 21.46
C MET A 1 17.23 12.22 20.94
N PHE A 2 17.47 11.21 20.09
CA PHE A 2 16.42 10.37 19.50
C PHE A 2 15.94 9.34 20.52
N THR A 3 14.63 9.18 20.70
CA THR A 3 14.09 7.93 21.26
C THR A 3 13.00 7.38 20.35
N ASN A 4 13.28 6.15 19.97
CA ASN A 4 12.65 5.28 18.99
C ASN A 4 11.60 4.44 19.72
N SER A 5 10.32 4.55 19.37
CA SER A 5 9.27 3.70 19.94
C SER A 5 8.92 2.57 18.96
N LYS A 6 9.68 1.47 19.04
CA LYS A 6 9.30 0.20 18.41
C LYS A 6 8.09 -0.37 19.14
N ARG A 7 6.91 -0.30 18.52
CA ARG A 7 5.76 -1.16 18.86
C ARG A 7 5.48 -2.10 17.70
N PHE A 8 6.10 -3.27 17.72
CA PHE A 8 5.52 -4.48 17.13
C PHE A 8 5.93 -5.67 17.99
N SER A 9 5.02 -6.10 18.85
CA SER A 9 5.09 -7.39 19.52
C SER A 9 3.69 -7.92 19.67
N ARG A 10 3.42 -9.05 19.00
CA ARG A 10 2.73 -10.20 19.59
C ARG A 10 2.59 -11.32 18.56
N ARG A 11 3.18 -12.47 18.93
CA ARG A 11 2.80 -13.85 18.54
C ARG A 11 3.30 -14.36 17.19
N ARG A 12 4.51 -14.96 17.21
CA ARG A 12 4.70 -16.43 17.12
C ARG A 12 6.20 -16.77 17.11
N PHE A 13 6.82 -16.57 18.28
CA PHE A 13 7.84 -17.52 18.74
C PHE A 13 7.08 -18.82 19.07
N LEU A 14 7.41 -19.92 18.37
CA LEU A 14 7.35 -21.33 18.79
C LEU A 14 7.05 -22.23 17.59
N GLY A 15 8.09 -22.93 17.16
CA GLY A 15 8.03 -23.99 16.16
C GLY A 15 9.40 -24.63 15.90
N VAL A 16 10.30 -24.63 16.88
CA VAL A 16 11.49 -25.52 16.87
C VAL A 16 11.07 -26.76 17.65
N SER A 17 10.41 -27.71 17.00
CA SER A 17 10.32 -29.08 17.50
C SER A 17 11.49 -29.87 16.94
N ALA A 18 12.33 -30.31 17.85
CA ALA A 18 13.52 -31.10 17.63
C ALA A 18 13.20 -32.44 16.93
N GLY A 19 13.91 -32.70 15.84
CA GLY A 19 14.12 -34.03 15.27
C GLY A 19 15.60 -34.15 14.91
N ALA A 20 16.38 -34.80 15.77
CA ALA A 20 17.79 -35.07 15.56
C ALA A 20 18.00 -36.28 14.62
N PHE A 21 19.24 -36.40 14.10
CA PHE A 21 19.87 -37.48 13.32
C PHE A 21 19.92 -37.33 11.79
N ALA A 22 21.01 -36.72 11.30
CA ALA A 22 22.02 -37.39 10.48
C ALA A 22 23.22 -36.46 10.24
N ALA A 23 24.42 -36.91 10.62
CA ALA A 23 25.68 -36.23 10.37
C ALA A 23 26.06 -36.27 8.88
N GLY A 24 26.40 -35.10 8.31
CA GLY A 24 26.94 -34.93 6.95
C GLY A 24 27.71 -33.60 6.88
N PRO A 25 28.79 -33.50 6.10
CA PRO A 25 29.83 -32.50 6.31
C PRO A 25 29.33 -31.07 6.09
N LEU A 26 29.81 -30.19 6.96
CA LEU A 26 29.63 -28.74 7.00
C LEU A 26 30.11 -28.10 5.69
N GLY A 27 29.26 -28.00 4.69
CA GLY A 27 29.41 -27.07 3.58
C GLY A 27 28.68 -25.75 3.91
N PRO A 28 29.16 -24.57 3.45
CA PRO A 28 28.47 -23.32 3.68
C PRO A 28 27.23 -23.29 2.79
N PHE A 29 26.17 -23.94 3.22
CA PHE A 29 24.82 -23.61 2.80
C PHE A 29 24.52 -22.25 3.42
N VAL A 30 25.11 -21.21 2.82
CA VAL A 30 24.52 -19.88 2.79
C VAL A 30 23.13 -20.15 2.22
N ARG A 31 22.14 -20.27 3.11
CA ARG A 31 20.75 -20.04 2.76
C ARG A 31 20.78 -18.64 2.16
N ALA A 32 20.86 -18.56 0.83
CA ALA A 32 20.42 -17.39 0.12
C ALA A 32 18.98 -17.19 0.62
N ALA A 33 18.83 -16.26 1.56
CA ALA A 33 17.53 -15.74 1.91
C ALA A 33 17.01 -15.17 0.59
N ARG A 34 16.23 -15.96 -0.15
CA ARG A 34 15.44 -15.42 -1.24
C ARG A 34 14.60 -14.35 -0.56
N ALA A 35 14.91 -13.09 -0.88
CA ALA A 35 14.11 -11.97 -0.46
C ALA A 35 12.66 -12.35 -0.74
N GLN A 36 11.89 -12.54 0.32
CA GLN A 36 10.45 -12.70 0.21
C GLN A 36 10.01 -11.42 -0.49
N VAL A 37 9.48 -11.54 -1.71
CA VAL A 37 9.01 -10.37 -2.46
C VAL A 37 7.94 -9.73 -1.58
N THR A 38 8.31 -8.65 -0.94
CA THR A 38 7.42 -7.86 -0.11
C THR A 38 6.69 -6.92 -1.05
N THR A 39 5.37 -6.95 -0.98
CA THR A 39 4.50 -6.13 -1.82
C THR A 39 4.20 -4.83 -1.09
N PHE A 40 4.31 -3.71 -1.81
CA PHE A 40 3.80 -2.41 -1.39
C PHE A 40 2.40 -2.23 -1.96
N LYS A 41 1.39 -2.29 -1.10
CA LYS A 41 -0.01 -2.19 -1.49
C LYS A 41 -0.44 -0.73 -1.53
N ALA A 42 -0.66 -0.20 -2.72
CA ALA A 42 -1.10 1.17 -2.93
C ALA A 42 -2.59 1.21 -3.26
N GLY A 43 -3.38 1.84 -2.39
CA GLY A 43 -4.77 2.19 -2.69
C GLY A 43 -4.84 3.47 -3.50
N VAL A 44 -5.77 3.58 -4.45
CA VAL A 44 -6.06 4.80 -5.20
C VAL A 44 -7.55 5.03 -5.19
N ILE A 45 -7.97 6.21 -4.72
CA ILE A 45 -9.35 6.65 -4.88
C ILE A 45 -9.41 7.60 -6.06
N THR A 46 -10.29 7.33 -7.02
CA THR A 46 -10.45 8.17 -8.21
C THR A 46 -11.82 7.97 -8.85
N SER A 47 -12.25 8.90 -9.69
CA SER A 47 -13.55 8.84 -10.35
C SER A 47 -13.49 7.94 -11.57
N LEU A 48 -13.79 6.65 -11.39
CA LEU A 48 -13.86 5.68 -12.50
C LEU A 48 -15.25 5.67 -13.15
N SER A 49 -16.24 6.23 -12.45
CA SER A 49 -17.56 6.56 -12.96
C SER A 49 -18.04 7.93 -12.46
N GLY A 50 -19.22 8.35 -12.93
CA GLY A 50 -19.81 9.65 -12.60
C GLY A 50 -19.32 10.79 -13.49
N GLU A 51 -19.56 12.03 -13.04
CA GLU A 51 -19.30 13.25 -13.81
C GLU A 51 -17.81 13.46 -14.15
N ASN A 52 -16.91 13.11 -13.23
CA ASN A 52 -15.47 13.29 -13.37
C ASN A 52 -14.75 12.08 -14.00
N ILE A 53 -15.49 11.20 -14.71
CA ILE A 53 -14.99 9.94 -15.27
C ILE A 53 -13.75 10.12 -16.17
N LEU A 54 -13.71 11.19 -16.97
CA LEU A 54 -12.58 11.44 -17.87
C LEU A 54 -11.29 11.69 -17.07
N GLY A 55 -11.38 12.58 -16.08
CA GLY A 55 -10.25 12.92 -15.21
C GLY A 55 -9.76 11.72 -14.40
N GLY A 56 -10.67 10.99 -13.76
CA GLY A 56 -10.28 9.85 -12.94
C GLY A 56 -9.71 8.67 -13.74
N ASN A 57 -10.19 8.43 -14.97
CA ASN A 57 -9.56 7.44 -15.85
C ASN A 57 -8.17 7.87 -16.34
N LEU A 58 -7.92 9.15 -16.60
CA LEU A 58 -6.58 9.66 -16.92
C LEU A 58 -5.65 9.50 -15.72
N THR A 59 -6.11 9.83 -14.51
CA THR A 59 -5.38 9.60 -13.26
C THR A 59 -5.03 8.13 -13.07
N LYS A 60 -5.99 7.21 -13.29
CA LYS A 60 -5.76 5.77 -13.22
C LYS A 60 -4.62 5.33 -14.15
N ARG A 61 -4.66 5.74 -15.42
CA ARG A 61 -3.63 5.39 -16.42
C ARG A 61 -2.24 5.88 -16.00
N GLY A 62 -2.15 7.08 -15.44
CA GLY A 62 -0.88 7.61 -14.91
C GLY A 62 -0.32 6.74 -13.78
N TYR A 63 -1.17 6.31 -12.85
CA TYR A 63 -0.77 5.40 -11.78
C TYR A 63 -0.41 4.00 -12.28
N ASP A 64 -1.15 3.45 -13.25
CA ASP A 64 -0.83 2.15 -13.87
C ASP A 64 0.56 2.22 -14.53
N LEU A 65 0.82 3.28 -15.31
CA LEU A 65 2.11 3.50 -15.97
C LEU A 65 3.26 3.63 -14.96
N TRP A 66 3.03 4.37 -13.87
CA TRP A 66 4.02 4.48 -12.79
C TRP A 66 4.31 3.13 -12.14
N ALA A 67 3.27 2.37 -11.79
CA ALA A 67 3.40 1.06 -11.16
C ALA A 67 4.14 0.08 -12.07
N GLU A 68 3.83 0.06 -13.37
CA GLU A 68 4.53 -0.73 -14.37
C GLU A 68 6.01 -0.34 -14.45
N ALA A 69 6.30 0.96 -14.64
CA ALA A 69 7.66 1.46 -14.81
C ALA A 69 8.53 1.22 -13.57
N ILE A 70 7.99 1.41 -12.35
CA ILE A 70 8.75 1.19 -11.13
C ILE A 70 8.93 -0.31 -10.85
N ASN A 71 7.92 -1.13 -11.14
CA ASN A 71 8.04 -2.57 -11.01
C ASN A 71 9.06 -3.14 -11.99
N ALA A 72 9.14 -2.64 -13.23
CA ALA A 72 10.19 -2.99 -14.19
C ALA A 72 11.60 -2.65 -13.66
N LYS A 73 11.74 -1.59 -12.86
CA LYS A 73 12.99 -1.17 -12.20
C LYS A 73 13.28 -1.90 -10.88
N GLY A 74 12.55 -2.96 -10.57
CA GLY A 74 12.76 -3.76 -9.35
C GLY A 74 11.88 -3.36 -8.16
N GLY A 75 11.00 -2.37 -8.30
CA GLY A 75 10.07 -1.92 -7.26
C GLY A 75 10.49 -0.62 -6.57
N VAL A 76 9.62 -0.14 -5.68
CA VAL A 76 9.84 1.04 -4.85
C VAL A 76 10.84 0.71 -3.75
N GLU A 77 11.78 1.63 -3.48
CA GLU A 77 12.70 1.50 -2.36
C GLU A 77 12.09 2.14 -1.11
N VAL A 78 11.97 1.36 -0.03
CA VAL A 78 11.55 1.85 1.28
C VAL A 78 12.57 1.36 2.30
N ALA A 79 13.23 2.29 2.98
CA ALA A 79 14.24 2.00 4.01
C ALA A 79 15.36 1.03 3.57
N GLY A 80 15.76 1.07 2.28
CA GLY A 80 16.81 0.21 1.72
C GLY A 80 16.32 -1.16 1.21
N GLU A 81 15.03 -1.48 1.37
CA GLU A 81 14.41 -2.68 0.81
C GLU A 81 13.55 -2.33 -0.41
N ARG A 82 13.43 -3.25 -1.37
CA ARG A 82 12.69 -3.06 -2.62
C ARG A 82 11.37 -3.83 -2.58
N PHE A 83 10.28 -3.11 -2.85
CA PHE A 83 8.92 -3.65 -2.79
C PHE A 83 8.25 -3.51 -4.16
N LYS A 84 7.60 -4.58 -4.62
CA LYS A 84 6.78 -4.51 -5.83
C LYS A 84 5.47 -3.81 -5.51
N VAL A 85 5.08 -2.86 -6.34
CA VAL A 85 3.84 -2.12 -6.19
C VAL A 85 2.66 -2.97 -6.66
N ASP A 86 1.65 -3.12 -5.81
CA ASP A 86 0.35 -3.71 -6.14
C ASP A 86 -0.73 -2.65 -5.93
N MET A 87 -1.55 -2.43 -6.96
CA MET A 87 -2.44 -1.28 -7.08
C MET A 87 -3.89 -1.69 -6.87
N PHE A 88 -4.57 -1.05 -5.92
CA PHE A 88 -5.97 -1.27 -5.63
C PHE A 88 -6.75 0.01 -5.90
N TYR A 89 -7.81 -0.08 -6.71
CA TYR A 89 -8.61 1.08 -7.10
C TYR A 89 -9.98 1.09 -6.40
N GLY A 90 -10.36 2.26 -5.92
CA GLY A 90 -11.69 2.56 -5.40
C GLY A 90 -12.35 3.65 -6.25
N ASP A 91 -13.51 3.32 -6.82
CA ASP A 91 -14.32 4.28 -7.55
C ASP A 91 -15.11 5.16 -6.58
N ASP A 92 -14.86 6.46 -6.61
CA ASP A 92 -15.62 7.42 -5.82
C ASP A 92 -16.92 7.87 -6.51
N GLN A 93 -17.19 7.45 -7.75
CA GLN A 93 -18.38 7.82 -8.52
C GLN A 93 -18.62 9.33 -8.61
N SER A 94 -17.55 10.14 -8.49
CA SER A 94 -17.61 11.60 -8.39
C SER A 94 -18.42 12.11 -7.17
N ASN A 95 -18.53 11.30 -6.12
CA ASN A 95 -19.29 11.62 -4.92
C ASN A 95 -18.46 11.38 -3.64
N PRO A 96 -18.45 12.33 -2.68
CA PRO A 96 -17.64 12.19 -1.46
C PRO A 96 -17.99 11.00 -0.57
N ALA A 97 -19.27 10.62 -0.48
CA ALA A 97 -19.72 9.53 0.40
C ALA A 97 -19.25 8.16 -0.11
N THR A 98 -19.36 7.94 -1.42
CA THR A 98 -18.83 6.74 -2.10
C THR A 98 -17.31 6.71 -2.05
N GLY A 99 -16.63 7.86 -2.17
CA GLY A 99 -15.18 7.97 -1.97
C GLY A 99 -14.73 7.54 -0.57
N ALA A 100 -15.40 8.00 0.49
CA ALA A 100 -15.11 7.61 1.87
C ALA A 100 -15.33 6.11 2.10
N ALA A 101 -16.44 5.55 1.59
CA ALA A 101 -16.72 4.12 1.69
C ALA A 101 -15.69 3.26 0.92
N ALA A 102 -15.29 3.71 -0.27
CA ALA A 102 -14.25 3.05 -1.06
C ALA A 102 -12.90 3.08 -0.35
N ALA A 103 -12.54 4.21 0.28
CA ALA A 103 -11.31 4.31 1.07
C ALA A 103 -11.32 3.37 2.27
N GLU A 104 -12.41 3.32 3.04
CA GLU A 104 -12.53 2.40 4.17
C GLU A 104 -12.42 0.94 3.72
N ARG A 105 -13.03 0.59 2.58
CA ARG A 105 -12.89 -0.75 2.00
C ARG A 105 -11.44 -1.08 1.64
N LEU A 106 -10.72 -0.19 0.96
CA LEU A 106 -9.33 -0.42 0.59
C LEU A 106 -8.43 -0.56 1.83
N ILE A 107 -8.66 0.25 2.85
CA ILE A 107 -7.89 0.19 4.10
C ILE A 107 -8.17 -1.09 4.88
N VAL A 108 -9.44 -1.46 5.04
CA VAL A 108 -9.84 -2.58 5.92
C VAL A 108 -9.72 -3.94 5.24
N GLN A 109 -10.08 -4.05 3.96
CA GLN A 109 -10.13 -5.34 3.25
C GLN A 109 -8.85 -5.61 2.46
N ASN A 110 -8.33 -4.60 1.77
CA ASN A 110 -7.10 -4.76 0.97
C ASN A 110 -5.84 -4.53 1.81
N GLU A 111 -5.97 -3.91 2.99
CA GLU A 111 -4.86 -3.59 3.90
C GLU A 111 -3.78 -2.79 3.19
N VAL A 112 -4.18 -1.71 2.50
CA VAL A 112 -3.25 -0.85 1.76
C VAL A 112 -2.30 -0.11 2.69
N ASP A 113 -1.03 -0.01 2.30
CA ASP A 113 0.02 0.68 3.05
C ASP A 113 -0.08 2.21 2.92
N VAL A 114 -0.58 2.67 1.78
CA VAL A 114 -0.79 4.07 1.46
C VAL A 114 -2.08 4.23 0.66
N LEU A 115 -2.71 5.40 0.79
CA LEU A 115 -3.83 5.78 -0.04
C LEU A 115 -3.47 7.01 -0.88
N PHE A 116 -3.51 6.86 -2.21
CA PHE A 116 -3.42 7.96 -3.14
C PHE A 116 -4.78 8.62 -3.26
N GLY A 117 -4.79 9.87 -2.80
CA GLY A 117 -5.96 10.61 -2.41
C GLY A 117 -6.72 11.17 -3.62
N PRO A 118 -8.04 11.38 -3.43
CA PRO A 118 -9.01 11.44 -4.50
C PRO A 118 -8.79 12.50 -5.57
N TYR A 119 -9.33 12.25 -6.76
CA TYR A 119 -9.26 13.17 -7.90
C TYR A 119 -9.82 14.57 -7.56
N THR A 120 -10.88 14.64 -6.76
CA THR A 120 -11.53 15.91 -6.38
C THR A 120 -11.25 16.30 -4.93
N SER A 121 -11.30 17.60 -4.65
CA SER A 121 -11.17 18.12 -3.28
C SER A 121 -12.29 17.64 -2.36
N GLY A 122 -13.54 17.59 -2.85
CA GLY A 122 -14.69 17.15 -2.05
C GLY A 122 -14.55 15.72 -1.56
N SER A 123 -14.13 14.81 -2.44
CA SER A 123 -13.81 13.43 -2.07
C SER A 123 -12.60 13.38 -1.13
N THR A 124 -11.58 14.21 -1.34
CA THR A 124 -10.38 14.26 -0.49
C THR A 124 -10.70 14.61 0.96
N ILE A 125 -11.54 15.63 1.18
CA ILE A 125 -12.00 16.04 2.51
C ILE A 125 -12.77 14.91 3.20
N ALA A 126 -13.62 14.18 2.46
CA ALA A 126 -14.39 13.07 3.02
C ALA A 126 -13.52 11.83 3.36
N VAL A 127 -12.46 11.59 2.60
CA VAL A 127 -11.55 10.46 2.80
C VAL A 127 -10.54 10.71 3.94
N GLN A 128 -10.11 11.97 4.14
CA GLN A 128 -9.16 12.34 5.19
C GLN A 128 -9.46 11.78 6.59
N PRO A 129 -10.68 11.91 7.17
CA PRO A 129 -10.97 11.37 8.50
C PRO A 129 -10.89 9.84 8.56
N ILE A 130 -11.14 9.13 7.44
CA ILE A 130 -10.99 7.68 7.36
C ILE A 130 -9.51 7.30 7.43
N CYS A 131 -8.67 7.96 6.64
CA CYS A 131 -7.22 7.77 6.70
C CYS A 131 -6.64 8.07 8.09
N GLN A 132 -7.12 9.14 8.74
CA GLN A 132 -6.73 9.48 10.12
C GLN A 132 -7.16 8.41 11.13
N LYS A 133 -8.41 7.92 11.05
CA LYS A 133 -8.95 6.86 11.92
C LYS A 133 -8.10 5.59 11.88
N TYR A 134 -7.67 5.18 10.68
CA TYR A 134 -6.90 3.95 10.48
C TYR A 134 -5.38 4.15 10.46
N GLN A 135 -4.91 5.39 10.65
CA GLN A 135 -3.50 5.77 10.57
C GLN A 135 -2.80 5.37 9.25
N VAL A 136 -3.53 5.47 8.14
CA VAL A 136 -3.00 5.23 6.80
C VAL A 136 -2.59 6.57 6.18
N PRO A 137 -1.34 6.74 5.72
CA PRO A 137 -0.91 7.96 5.06
C PRO A 137 -1.67 8.17 3.76
N MET A 138 -2.10 9.42 3.52
CA MET A 138 -2.77 9.82 2.28
C MET A 138 -1.92 10.84 1.52
N ILE A 139 -1.75 10.62 0.21
CA ILE A 139 -1.04 11.55 -0.69
C ILE A 139 -1.99 11.94 -1.82
N SER A 140 -2.44 13.20 -1.85
CA SER A 140 -3.27 13.75 -2.94
C SER A 140 -2.46 14.70 -3.82
N GLY A 141 -2.60 14.58 -5.14
CA GLY A 141 -1.89 15.40 -6.13
C GLY A 141 -2.78 16.40 -6.89
N SER A 142 -4.11 16.38 -6.66
CA SER A 142 -5.09 17.18 -7.41
C SER A 142 -6.10 17.93 -6.54
N ALA A 143 -6.04 17.79 -5.21
CA ALA A 143 -6.92 18.55 -4.33
C ALA A 143 -6.40 20.00 -4.16
N GLU A 144 -7.25 20.97 -4.48
CA GLU A 144 -6.92 22.41 -4.53
C GLU A 144 -7.70 23.23 -3.49
N SER A 145 -8.60 22.60 -2.72
CA SER A 145 -9.33 23.28 -1.65
C SER A 145 -8.46 23.49 -0.41
N PRO A 146 -8.58 24.64 0.28
CA PRO A 146 -7.80 24.96 1.48
C PRO A 146 -8.10 24.05 2.68
#